data_AF-A0A0C2FPM5-F1
#
_entry.id   AF-A0A0C2FPM5-F1
#
_cell.length_a   1.000
_cell.length_b   1.000
_cell.length_c   1.000
_cell.angle_alpha   90.00
_cell.angle_beta   90.00
_cell.angle_gamma   90.00
#
_symmetry.space_group_name_H-M   'P 1'
#
loop_
_entity.id
_entity.type
_entity.pdbx_description
1 polymer ?
#
loop_
_entity_poly.entity_id
_entity_poly.type
_entity_poly.pdbx_seq_one_letter_code
_entity_poly.pdbx_strand_id
1 'polypeptide(L)'
;MRTNGMALQEVQCFIVDYIRYNDNSINRYSDDHYRASLLNALAVCVAPVNTLGGGNYIPDALSWEMNEVVEETTHALNMDTIKPSFRHVVGVAALSVIHNLQRNGHIPSDSKIFWVFAAPKLCVNMRKAALHIIVERLSLSRKKQSTNDLMRLLTMLAQDTDPAIRLHIATLLALMPPFSAHECTDTGPTNPCNTVQIADELWSLMSRTTLETRVRMLLMDLYFSLYGMATPFVKGGPAMISGHQRAKRRPCDSKSNTLGWHNEILDGEQPPSPESRTFSEDIDMLQ
;
A
#
# COMPACT_ATOMS: atom_id res chain seq x y z
N MET A 1 -4.70 -32.72 -6.00
CA MET A 1 -4.07 -31.47 -5.52
C MET A 1 -4.98 -30.89 -4.45
N ARG A 2 -4.46 -30.58 -3.24
CA ARG A 2 -5.27 -30.16 -2.08
C ARG A 2 -5.83 -28.75 -2.33
N THR A 3 -7.08 -28.65 -2.75
CA THR A 3 -7.77 -27.40 -3.15
C THR A 3 -8.49 -26.69 -2.00
N ASN A 4 -8.18 -26.99 -0.74
CA ASN A 4 -9.01 -26.58 0.41
C ASN A 4 -8.40 -25.48 1.30
N GLY A 5 -7.45 -24.68 0.83
CA GLY A 5 -6.85 -23.58 1.62
C GLY A 5 -5.96 -24.01 2.81
N MET A 6 -6.07 -25.26 3.27
CA MET A 6 -5.31 -25.85 4.39
C MET A 6 -3.79 -25.72 4.25
N ALA A 7 -3.25 -25.93 3.04
CA ALA A 7 -1.81 -25.82 2.80
C ALA A 7 -1.29 -24.38 2.99
N LEU A 8 -2.16 -23.38 2.79
CA LEU A 8 -1.80 -21.97 2.96
C LEU A 8 -1.75 -21.59 4.45
N GLN A 9 -2.62 -22.21 5.26
CA GLN A 9 -2.65 -22.05 6.72
C GLN A 9 -1.40 -22.65 7.38
N GLU A 10 -0.97 -23.84 6.97
CA GLU A 10 0.30 -24.43 7.45
C GLU A 10 1.50 -23.51 7.15
N VAL A 11 1.53 -22.92 5.95
CA VAL A 11 2.57 -21.96 5.54
C VAL A 11 2.49 -20.66 6.35
N GLN A 12 1.29 -20.15 6.65
CA GLN A 12 1.13 -18.97 7.50
C GLN A 12 1.71 -19.20 8.90
N CYS A 13 1.33 -20.29 9.58
CA CYS A 13 1.85 -20.63 10.90
C CYS A 13 3.37 -20.78 10.86
N PHE A 14 3.90 -21.48 9.85
CA PHE A 14 5.33 -21.63 9.66
C PHE A 14 6.06 -20.28 9.55
N ILE A 15 5.53 -19.34 8.75
CA ILE A 15 6.14 -18.01 8.59
C ILE A 15 6.06 -17.21 9.90
N VAL A 16 4.93 -17.27 10.61
CA VAL A 16 4.77 -16.57 11.91
C VAL A 16 5.79 -17.09 12.93
N ASP A 17 5.95 -18.40 13.06
CA ASP A 17 6.95 -18.99 13.95
C ASP A 17 8.37 -18.55 13.56
N TYR A 18 8.66 -18.50 12.26
CA TYR A 18 9.96 -18.06 11.76
C TYR A 18 10.25 -16.59 12.06
N ILE A 19 9.24 -15.73 12.09
CA ILE A 19 9.39 -14.32 12.50
C ILE A 19 9.58 -14.23 14.02
N ARG A 20 8.75 -14.94 14.79
CA ARG A 20 8.74 -14.88 16.26
C ARG A 20 10.03 -15.38 16.90
N TYR A 21 10.56 -16.47 16.38
CA TYR A 21 11.77 -17.12 16.91
C TYR A 21 13.05 -16.67 16.21
N ASN A 22 12.98 -15.59 15.42
CA ASN A 22 14.15 -15.03 14.75
C ASN A 22 15.07 -14.31 15.75
N ASP A 23 16.16 -14.96 16.13
CA ASP A 23 17.24 -14.36 16.91
C ASP A 23 18.43 -14.01 16.01
N ASN A 24 18.59 -12.71 15.75
CA ASN A 24 19.68 -12.17 14.94
C ASN A 24 20.84 -11.62 15.79
N SER A 25 20.94 -11.98 17.09
CA SER A 25 21.91 -11.40 18.03
C SER A 25 23.39 -11.71 17.72
N ILE A 26 23.67 -12.85 17.10
CA ILE A 26 25.04 -13.30 16.78
C ILE A 26 25.49 -12.78 15.40
N ASN A 27 24.53 -12.41 14.54
CA ASN A 27 24.83 -12.00 13.18
C ASN A 27 25.40 -10.59 13.12
N ARG A 28 26.43 -10.43 12.29
CA ARG A 28 27.10 -9.13 12.08
C ARG A 28 26.22 -8.12 11.33
N TYR A 29 25.31 -8.60 10.49
CA TYR A 29 24.48 -7.78 9.61
C TYR A 29 23.04 -7.73 10.10
N SER A 30 22.35 -6.62 9.83
CA SER A 30 20.93 -6.51 10.10
C SER A 30 20.13 -7.41 9.18
N ASP A 31 19.04 -7.94 9.72
CA ASP A 31 18.11 -8.86 9.08
C ASP A 31 16.80 -8.15 8.68
N ASP A 32 16.81 -6.83 8.59
CA ASP A 32 15.63 -5.99 8.30
C ASP A 32 14.93 -6.41 7.00
N HIS A 33 15.71 -6.60 5.93
CA HIS A 33 15.18 -7.02 4.63
C HIS A 33 14.66 -8.46 4.63
N TYR A 34 15.29 -9.31 5.42
CA TYR A 34 14.84 -10.70 5.62
C TYR A 34 13.50 -10.72 6.34
N ARG A 35 13.39 -10.01 7.48
CA ARG A 35 12.13 -9.86 8.24
C ARG A 35 11.01 -9.26 7.38
N ALA A 36 11.32 -8.22 6.60
CA ALA A 36 10.35 -7.63 5.68
C ALA A 36 9.90 -8.59 4.57
N SER A 37 10.80 -9.44 4.08
CA SER A 37 10.46 -10.46 3.08
C SER A 37 9.52 -11.53 3.65
N LEU A 38 9.73 -11.96 4.90
CA LEU A 38 8.82 -12.86 5.61
C LEU A 38 7.43 -12.24 5.79
N LEU A 39 7.35 -10.97 6.19
CA LEU A 39 6.08 -10.25 6.30
C LEU A 39 5.37 -10.11 4.95
N ASN A 40 6.09 -9.80 3.87
CA ASN A 40 5.49 -9.74 2.53
C ASN A 40 4.98 -11.11 2.07
N ALA A 41 5.72 -12.20 2.36
CA ALA A 41 5.28 -13.56 2.09
C ALA A 41 4.02 -13.90 2.89
N LEU A 42 3.98 -13.52 4.17
CA LEU A 42 2.80 -13.67 5.02
C LEU A 42 1.59 -12.93 4.43
N ALA A 43 1.79 -11.70 3.94
CA ALA A 43 0.74 -10.89 3.33
C ALA A 43 0.10 -11.58 2.10
N VAL A 44 0.90 -12.26 1.28
CA VAL A 44 0.42 -13.02 0.11
C VAL A 44 -0.27 -14.32 0.51
N CYS A 45 0.12 -14.91 1.64
CA CYS A 45 -0.50 -16.12 2.15
C CYS A 45 -1.87 -15.88 2.77
N VAL A 46 -2.32 -14.65 2.99
CA VAL A 46 -3.65 -14.38 3.56
C VAL A 46 -4.75 -14.80 2.57
N ALA A 47 -5.50 -15.86 2.89
CA ALA A 47 -6.67 -16.26 2.10
C ALA A 47 -7.90 -15.38 2.40
N PRO A 48 -8.79 -15.17 1.42
CA PRO A 48 -10.08 -14.50 1.65
C PRO A 48 -11.00 -15.33 2.53
N VAL A 49 -11.75 -14.66 3.41
CA VAL A 49 -12.78 -15.30 4.24
C VAL A 49 -14.13 -15.30 3.50
N ASN A 50 -14.64 -16.49 3.18
CA ASN A 50 -15.92 -16.65 2.48
C ASN A 50 -17.17 -16.35 3.34
N THR A 51 -17.02 -16.06 4.64
CA THR A 51 -18.15 -15.99 5.59
C THR A 51 -18.69 -14.59 5.90
N LEU A 52 -18.25 -13.52 5.25
CA LEU A 52 -18.76 -12.16 5.55
C LEU A 52 -19.51 -11.54 4.37
N GLY A 53 -20.71 -12.07 4.14
CA GLY A 53 -21.83 -11.23 3.73
C GLY A 53 -22.04 -10.15 4.80
N GLY A 54 -21.96 -8.89 4.38
CA GLY A 54 -22.22 -7.66 5.13
C GLY A 54 -22.59 -7.75 6.62
N GLY A 55 -21.67 -7.32 7.48
CA GLY A 55 -22.03 -6.71 8.76
C GLY A 55 -22.12 -7.65 9.95
N ASN A 56 -20.97 -7.95 10.55
CA ASN A 56 -20.71 -7.72 11.98
C ASN A 56 -19.29 -8.20 12.27
N TYR A 57 -18.40 -7.23 12.42
CA TYR A 57 -17.02 -7.51 12.77
C TYR A 57 -16.92 -7.68 14.29
N ILE A 58 -16.60 -8.88 14.74
CA ILE A 58 -16.33 -9.17 16.15
C ILE A 58 -14.87 -9.67 16.20
N PRO A 59 -13.96 -9.01 16.95
CA PRO A 59 -12.57 -9.47 17.09
C PRO A 59 -12.46 -10.94 17.54
N ASP A 60 -13.39 -11.42 18.37
CA ASP A 60 -13.46 -12.82 18.84
C ASP A 60 -13.88 -13.84 17.75
N ALA A 61 -14.26 -13.39 16.55
CA ALA A 61 -14.58 -14.28 15.44
C ALA A 61 -13.36 -14.65 14.58
N LEU A 62 -12.18 -14.12 14.90
CA LEU A 62 -10.94 -14.48 14.23
C LEU A 62 -10.51 -15.90 14.60
N SER A 63 -10.01 -16.66 13.62
CA SER A 63 -9.33 -17.92 13.92
C SER A 63 -8.07 -17.66 14.75
N TRP A 64 -7.64 -18.63 15.54
CA TRP A 64 -6.47 -18.45 16.40
C TRP A 64 -5.22 -18.13 15.56
N GLU A 65 -5.05 -18.77 14.40
CA GLU A 65 -3.94 -18.51 13.48
C GLU A 65 -3.93 -17.06 12.99
N MET A 66 -5.11 -16.53 12.70
CA MET A 66 -5.26 -15.15 12.23
C MET A 66 -4.98 -14.16 13.37
N ASN A 67 -5.35 -14.49 14.61
CA ASN A 67 -4.95 -13.68 15.77
C ASN A 67 -3.42 -13.62 15.91
N GLU A 68 -2.72 -14.75 15.75
CA GLU A 68 -1.25 -14.78 15.78
C GLU A 68 -0.64 -13.90 14.68
N VAL A 69 -1.19 -13.92 13.47
CA VAL A 69 -0.76 -13.05 12.36
C VAL A 69 -0.96 -11.57 12.70
N VAL A 70 -2.11 -11.20 13.27
CA VAL A 70 -2.40 -9.81 13.68
C VAL A 70 -1.43 -9.37 14.78
N GLU A 71 -1.22 -10.21 15.79
CA GLU A 71 -0.34 -9.92 16.91
C GLU A 71 1.10 -9.71 16.45
N GLU A 72 1.64 -10.65 15.67
CA GLU A 72 3.02 -10.58 15.16
C GLU A 72 3.21 -9.38 14.22
N THR A 73 2.25 -9.11 13.34
CA THR A 73 2.30 -7.95 12.44
C THR A 73 2.27 -6.64 13.22
N THR A 74 1.42 -6.56 14.25
CA THR A 74 1.30 -5.36 15.11
C THR A 74 2.56 -5.18 15.94
N HIS A 75 3.12 -6.27 16.47
CA HIS A 75 4.40 -6.27 17.17
C HIS A 75 5.52 -5.75 16.27
N ALA A 76 5.65 -6.28 15.05
CA ALA A 76 6.65 -5.84 14.08
C ALA A 76 6.53 -4.35 13.73
N LEU A 77 5.30 -3.85 13.53
CA LEU A 77 5.04 -2.44 13.23
C LEU A 77 5.39 -1.52 14.42
N ASN A 78 5.03 -1.93 15.64
CA ASN A 78 5.35 -1.19 16.86
C ASN A 78 6.86 -1.16 17.11
N MET A 79 7.53 -2.30 16.95
CA MET A 79 8.98 -2.39 17.08
C MET A 79 9.70 -1.51 16.06
N ASP A 80 9.22 -1.45 14.82
CA ASP A 80 9.79 -0.58 13.78
C ASP A 80 9.51 0.92 14.04
N THR A 81 8.54 1.24 14.90
CA THR A 81 8.28 2.62 15.34
C THR A 81 9.22 3.01 16.48
N ILE A 82 9.50 2.08 17.41
CA ILE A 82 10.37 2.30 18.58
C ILE A 82 11.85 2.22 18.21
N LYS A 83 12.22 1.20 17.43
CA LYS A 83 13.57 0.94 16.91
C LYS A 83 13.47 0.76 15.39
N PRO A 84 13.53 1.85 14.62
CA PRO A 84 13.40 1.82 13.17
C PRO A 84 14.42 0.90 12.49
N SER A 85 13.91 0.00 11.66
CA SER A 85 14.69 -0.70 10.64
C SER A 85 15.17 0.29 9.58
N PHE A 86 16.15 -0.13 8.77
CA PHE A 86 16.63 0.69 7.67
C PHE A 86 15.47 1.14 6.77
N ARG A 87 15.26 2.46 6.70
CA ARG A 87 14.15 3.10 5.95
C ARG A 87 12.75 2.57 6.28
N HIS A 88 12.55 2.03 7.50
CA HIS A 88 11.29 1.43 7.94
C HIS A 88 10.79 0.29 7.04
N VAL A 89 11.72 -0.47 6.47
CA VAL A 89 11.45 -1.59 5.56
C VAL A 89 10.52 -2.64 6.21
N VAL A 90 10.68 -2.91 7.51
CA VAL A 90 9.82 -3.84 8.26
C VAL A 90 8.42 -3.27 8.44
N GLY A 91 8.28 -2.00 8.85
CA GLY A 91 6.97 -1.39 9.05
C GLY A 91 6.19 -1.21 7.75
N VAL A 92 6.86 -0.94 6.61
CA VAL A 92 6.23 -0.91 5.28
C VAL A 92 5.65 -2.27 4.91
N ALA A 93 6.39 -3.36 5.19
CA ALA A 93 5.89 -4.71 4.97
C ALA A 93 4.71 -5.04 5.91
N ALA A 94 4.79 -4.64 7.18
CA ALA A 94 3.71 -4.82 8.16
C ALA A 94 2.41 -4.09 7.74
N LEU A 95 2.49 -2.85 7.24
CA LEU A 95 1.33 -2.15 6.68
C LEU A 95 0.68 -2.91 5.52
N SER A 96 1.48 -3.60 4.72
CA SER A 96 0.99 -4.41 3.59
C SER A 96 0.27 -5.66 4.06
N VAL A 97 0.76 -6.30 5.13
CA VAL A 97 0.04 -7.40 5.79
C VAL A 97 -1.31 -6.89 6.27
N ILE A 98 -1.34 -5.82 7.09
CA ILE A 98 -2.60 -5.21 7.59
C ILE A 98 -3.57 -4.90 6.44
N HIS A 99 -3.07 -4.34 5.34
CA HIS A 99 -3.90 -4.08 4.16
C HIS A 99 -4.53 -5.35 3.59
N ASN A 100 -3.75 -6.42 3.41
CA ASN A 100 -4.28 -7.70 2.92
C ASN A 100 -5.27 -8.33 3.91
N LEU A 101 -5.07 -8.18 5.22
CA LEU A 101 -6.04 -8.62 6.22
C LEU A 101 -7.38 -7.87 6.09
N GLN A 102 -7.34 -6.54 5.88
CA GLN A 102 -8.55 -5.76 5.62
C GLN A 102 -9.22 -6.15 4.29
N ARG A 103 -8.42 -6.38 3.24
CA ARG A 103 -8.91 -6.72 1.89
C ARG A 103 -9.61 -8.08 1.88
N ASN A 104 -9.08 -9.03 2.63
CA ASN A 104 -9.59 -10.39 2.72
C ASN A 104 -10.69 -10.59 3.77
N GLY A 105 -11.10 -9.52 4.45
CA GLY A 105 -12.23 -9.52 5.39
C GLY A 105 -11.89 -10.00 6.81
N HIS A 106 -10.61 -10.18 7.13
CA HIS A 106 -10.17 -10.60 8.47
C HIS A 106 -10.18 -9.47 9.50
N ILE A 107 -9.97 -8.22 9.08
CA ILE A 107 -10.04 -7.04 9.97
C ILE A 107 -10.93 -5.93 9.35
N PRO A 108 -11.46 -4.96 10.13
CA PRO A 108 -12.34 -3.94 9.59
C PRO A 108 -11.61 -3.08 8.57
N SER A 109 -12.28 -2.78 7.46
CA SER A 109 -11.74 -1.85 6.47
C SER A 109 -11.78 -0.41 6.99
N ASP A 110 -10.78 0.00 7.76
CA ASP A 110 -10.60 1.35 8.30
C ASP A 110 -9.35 2.02 7.70
N SER A 111 -9.51 3.22 7.13
CA SER A 111 -8.42 4.01 6.53
C SER A 111 -7.65 4.83 7.56
N LYS A 112 -8.17 5.00 8.78
CA LYS A 112 -7.54 5.82 9.83
C LYS A 112 -6.11 5.40 10.15
N ILE A 113 -5.84 4.10 10.25
CA ILE A 113 -4.49 3.58 10.54
C ILE A 113 -3.48 4.05 9.48
N PHE A 114 -3.82 3.95 8.20
CA PHE A 114 -2.92 4.38 7.12
C PHE A 114 -2.73 5.90 7.12
N TRP A 115 -3.75 6.67 7.51
CA TRP A 115 -3.59 8.12 7.67
C TRP A 115 -2.63 8.51 8.79
N VAL A 116 -2.52 7.71 9.86
CA VAL A 116 -1.50 7.91 10.90
C VAL A 116 -0.11 7.74 10.29
N PHE A 117 0.11 6.70 9.48
CA PHE A 117 1.40 6.43 8.84
C PHE A 117 1.71 7.30 7.61
N ALA A 118 0.71 8.03 7.08
CA ALA A 118 0.88 9.02 6.02
C ALA A 118 1.21 10.44 6.56
N ALA A 119 1.16 10.64 7.87
CA ALA A 119 1.31 11.94 8.50
C ALA A 119 2.68 12.60 8.17
N PRO A 120 2.74 13.94 8.10
CA PRO A 120 3.99 14.67 7.94
C PRO A 120 5.00 14.29 9.04
N LYS A 121 6.31 14.45 8.74
CA LYS A 121 7.45 14.13 9.63
C LYS A 121 7.76 12.65 9.83
N LEU A 122 6.93 11.74 9.35
CA LEU A 122 7.29 10.31 9.25
C LEU A 122 8.23 10.05 8.07
N CYS A 123 8.90 8.90 8.09
CA CYS A 123 9.77 8.46 7.00
C CYS A 123 9.02 8.43 5.65
N VAL A 124 9.63 9.00 4.62
CA VAL A 124 9.06 9.11 3.27
C VAL A 124 8.55 7.76 2.75
N ASN A 125 9.30 6.68 2.95
CA ASN A 125 8.91 5.35 2.46
C ASN A 125 7.65 4.82 3.14
N MET A 126 7.57 4.97 4.47
CA MET A 126 6.37 4.61 5.24
C MET A 126 5.15 5.39 4.76
N ARG A 127 5.32 6.72 4.57
CA ARG A 127 4.25 7.59 4.07
C ARG A 127 3.78 7.17 2.68
N LYS A 128 4.71 6.90 1.76
CA LYS A 128 4.40 6.47 0.40
C LYS A 128 3.67 5.12 0.36
N ALA A 129 4.04 4.17 1.22
CA ALA A 129 3.35 2.89 1.35
C ALA A 129 1.91 3.06 1.88
N ALA A 130 1.73 3.86 2.93
CA ALA A 130 0.41 4.15 3.48
C ALA A 130 -0.49 4.86 2.45
N LEU A 131 0.04 5.84 1.71
CA LEU A 131 -0.68 6.54 0.65
C LEU A 131 -1.05 5.62 -0.52
N HIS A 132 -0.18 4.68 -0.89
CA HIS A 132 -0.49 3.66 -1.88
C HIS A 132 -1.72 2.85 -1.47
N ILE A 133 -1.74 2.36 -0.22
CA ILE A 133 -2.86 1.58 0.32
C ILE A 133 -4.16 2.40 0.32
N ILE A 134 -4.10 3.68 0.70
CA ILE A 134 -5.29 4.56 0.69
C ILE A 134 -5.84 4.71 -0.74
N VAL A 135 -4.97 4.98 -1.73
CA VAL A 135 -5.42 5.16 -3.14
C VAL A 135 -5.92 3.85 -3.75
N GLU A 136 -5.25 2.73 -3.48
CA GLU A 136 -5.71 1.41 -3.93
C GLU A 136 -7.11 1.12 -3.38
N ARG A 137 -7.33 1.35 -2.09
CA ARG A 137 -8.66 1.21 -1.46
C ARG A 137 -9.68 2.16 -2.05
N LEU A 138 -9.30 3.38 -2.37
CA LEU A 138 -10.16 4.37 -3.01
C LEU A 138 -10.65 3.87 -4.38
N SER A 139 -9.75 3.25 -5.16
CA SER A 139 -10.07 2.71 -6.48
C SER A 139 -11.01 1.48 -6.44
N LEU A 140 -11.01 0.75 -5.33
CA LEU A 140 -11.83 -0.45 -5.14
C LEU A 140 -13.13 -0.18 -4.36
N SER A 141 -13.18 0.84 -3.50
CA SER A 141 -14.28 1.07 -2.57
C SER A 141 -15.30 2.08 -3.08
N ARG A 142 -16.58 1.71 -2.98
CA ARG A 142 -17.74 2.53 -3.38
C ARG A 142 -18.47 3.14 -2.20
N LYS A 143 -17.80 3.31 -1.06
CA LYS A 143 -18.40 3.86 0.17
C LYS A 143 -18.35 5.38 0.18
N LYS A 144 -19.29 6.04 0.87
CA LYS A 144 -19.24 7.50 1.07
C LYS A 144 -17.94 7.95 1.75
N GLN A 145 -17.34 7.13 2.62
CA GLN A 145 -16.06 7.46 3.26
C GLN A 145 -14.93 7.71 2.25
N SER A 146 -15.00 7.12 1.05
CA SER A 146 -14.04 7.33 -0.04
C SER A 146 -13.93 8.80 -0.45
N THR A 147 -15.00 9.61 -0.32
CA THR A 147 -14.94 11.04 -0.68
C THR A 147 -14.06 11.84 0.26
N ASN A 148 -14.15 11.56 1.56
CA ASN A 148 -13.33 12.20 2.59
C ASN A 148 -11.85 11.86 2.40
N ASP A 149 -11.56 10.59 2.10
CA ASP A 149 -10.19 10.14 1.84
C ASP A 149 -9.61 10.82 0.59
N LEU A 150 -10.38 10.89 -0.51
CA LEU A 150 -9.95 11.60 -1.72
C LEU A 150 -9.73 13.10 -1.47
N MET A 151 -10.67 13.77 -0.81
CA MET A 151 -10.51 15.20 -0.50
C MET A 151 -9.27 15.43 0.38
N ARG A 152 -9.03 14.58 1.38
CA ARG A 152 -7.84 14.67 2.23
C ARG A 152 -6.54 14.43 1.45
N LEU A 153 -6.54 13.53 0.46
CA LEU A 153 -5.40 13.33 -0.44
C LEU A 153 -5.14 14.59 -1.29
N LEU A 154 -6.17 15.24 -1.81
CA LEU A 154 -6.04 16.49 -2.57
C LEU A 154 -5.51 17.63 -1.71
N THR A 155 -6.03 17.78 -0.48
CA THR A 155 -5.50 18.75 0.50
C THR A 155 -4.04 18.48 0.84
N MET A 156 -3.67 17.22 1.08
CA MET A 156 -2.27 16.84 1.35
C MET A 156 -1.39 17.14 0.13
N LEU A 157 -1.79 16.74 -1.08
CA LEU A 157 -1.08 17.09 -2.31
C LEU A 157 -0.90 18.61 -2.44
N ALA A 158 -1.88 19.39 -1.98
CA ALA A 158 -1.85 20.83 -2.09
C ALA A 158 -0.93 21.53 -1.07
N GLN A 159 -0.74 20.94 0.12
CA GLN A 159 -0.16 21.59 1.31
C GLN A 159 1.07 20.87 1.88
N ASP A 160 1.36 19.62 1.51
CA ASP A 160 2.49 18.87 2.05
C ASP A 160 3.79 19.61 1.78
N THR A 161 4.70 19.63 2.74
CA THR A 161 6.00 20.27 2.57
C THR A 161 6.92 19.46 1.65
N ASP A 162 6.77 18.13 1.62
CA ASP A 162 7.64 17.24 0.86
C ASP A 162 7.18 17.08 -0.61
N PRO A 163 7.98 17.57 -1.60
CA PRO A 163 7.67 17.42 -3.02
C PRO A 163 7.53 15.97 -3.48
N ALA A 164 8.29 15.04 -2.87
CA ALA A 164 8.25 13.63 -3.24
C ALA A 164 6.90 12.99 -2.86
N ILE A 165 6.27 13.46 -1.78
CA ILE A 165 4.94 13.01 -1.36
C ILE A 165 3.86 13.58 -2.27
N ARG A 166 3.91 14.88 -2.59
CA ARG A 166 2.97 15.50 -3.55
C ARG A 166 2.99 14.77 -4.90
N LEU A 167 4.19 14.53 -5.43
CA LEU A 167 4.38 13.81 -6.68
C LEU A 167 3.87 12.36 -6.59
N HIS A 168 4.13 11.67 -5.48
CA HIS A 168 3.67 10.30 -5.26
C HIS A 168 2.15 10.20 -5.25
N ILE A 169 1.45 11.08 -4.53
CA ILE A 169 -0.02 11.13 -4.50
C ILE A 169 -0.58 11.35 -5.91
N ALA A 170 -0.05 12.33 -6.63
CA ALA A 170 -0.49 12.63 -8.00
C ALA A 170 -0.27 11.43 -8.94
N THR A 171 0.87 10.75 -8.80
CA THR A 171 1.21 9.56 -9.59
C THR A 171 0.24 8.42 -9.29
N LEU A 172 -0.03 8.14 -8.02
CA LEU A 172 -0.95 7.09 -7.61
C LEU A 172 -2.37 7.33 -8.11
N LEU A 173 -2.88 8.56 -7.97
CA LEU A 173 -4.23 8.90 -8.44
C LEU A 173 -4.35 8.79 -9.96
N ALA A 174 -3.34 9.23 -10.71
CA ALA A 174 -3.33 9.10 -12.17
C ALA A 174 -3.28 7.62 -12.62
N LEU A 175 -2.57 6.76 -11.88
CA LEU A 175 -2.47 5.32 -12.18
C LEU A 175 -3.71 4.52 -11.75
N MET A 176 -4.30 4.87 -10.61
CA MET A 176 -5.43 4.18 -9.98
C MET A 176 -6.57 5.17 -9.70
N PRO A 177 -7.24 5.69 -10.74
CA PRO A 177 -8.30 6.66 -10.56
C PRO A 177 -9.50 6.04 -9.80
N PRO A 178 -10.18 6.80 -8.93
CA PRO A 178 -11.33 6.31 -8.13
C PRO A 178 -12.53 5.86 -8.96
N PHE A 179 -12.67 6.40 -10.17
CA PHE A 179 -13.66 6.02 -11.17
C PHE A 179 -13.13 6.38 -12.55
N SER A 180 -13.84 5.99 -13.62
CA SER A 180 -13.53 6.45 -14.97
C SER A 180 -14.80 6.80 -15.73
N ALA A 181 -14.75 7.85 -16.56
CA ALA A 181 -15.83 8.21 -17.47
C ALA A 181 -16.03 7.21 -18.61
N HIS A 182 -15.00 6.41 -18.93
CA HIS A 182 -14.98 5.58 -20.14
C HIS A 182 -15.30 4.11 -19.89
N GLU A 183 -15.33 3.67 -18.64
CA GLU A 183 -15.79 2.32 -18.30
C GLU A 183 -17.32 2.31 -18.43
N CYS A 184 -17.83 1.82 -19.58
CA CYS A 184 -19.24 1.66 -19.96
C CYS A 184 -20.08 0.89 -18.93
N THR A 185 -20.33 1.51 -17.79
CA THR A 185 -21.18 1.02 -16.71
C THR A 185 -21.76 2.23 -16.00
N ASP A 186 -22.91 2.08 -15.34
CA ASP A 186 -23.57 3.13 -14.54
C ASP A 186 -22.70 3.70 -13.40
N THR A 187 -21.43 3.31 -13.31
CA THR A 187 -20.55 3.49 -12.16
C THR A 187 -19.81 4.83 -12.14
N GLY A 188 -19.57 5.50 -13.27
CA GLY A 188 -18.92 6.81 -13.29
C GLY A 188 -19.81 7.91 -12.68
N PRO A 189 -21.02 8.12 -13.21
CA PRO A 189 -21.98 9.11 -12.70
C PRO A 189 -22.41 8.86 -11.25
N THR A 190 -22.46 7.59 -10.82
CA THR A 190 -22.95 7.19 -9.49
C THR A 190 -21.83 6.96 -8.46
N ASN A 191 -20.56 7.18 -8.82
CA ASN A 191 -19.47 7.02 -7.85
C ASN A 191 -19.60 8.07 -6.74
N PRO A 192 -19.52 7.70 -5.45
CA PRO A 192 -19.60 8.67 -4.36
C PRO A 192 -18.58 9.80 -4.48
N CYS A 193 -17.37 9.52 -4.99
CA CYS A 193 -16.29 10.49 -5.20
C CYS A 193 -16.55 11.44 -6.37
N ASN A 194 -17.55 11.19 -7.21
CA ASN A 194 -17.93 12.11 -8.27
C ASN A 194 -18.84 13.19 -7.67
N THR A 195 -18.24 14.27 -7.16
CA THR A 195 -18.95 15.41 -6.58
C THR A 195 -18.48 16.71 -7.20
N VAL A 196 -19.35 17.74 -7.19
CA VAL A 196 -19.00 19.08 -7.68
C VAL A 196 -17.76 19.62 -6.99
N GLN A 197 -17.67 19.45 -5.66
CA GLN A 197 -16.54 19.89 -4.85
C GLN A 197 -15.21 19.26 -5.29
N ILE A 198 -15.18 17.95 -5.55
CA ILE A 198 -13.95 17.26 -6.00
C ILE A 198 -13.57 17.72 -7.41
N ALA A 199 -14.55 17.92 -8.29
CA ALA A 199 -14.31 18.44 -9.63
C ALA A 199 -13.76 19.87 -9.62
N ASP A 200 -14.25 20.74 -8.73
CA ASP A 200 -13.74 22.10 -8.53
C ASP A 200 -12.31 22.10 -7.96
N GLU A 201 -12.06 21.29 -6.93
CA GLU A 201 -10.74 21.21 -6.30
C GLU A 201 -9.68 20.71 -7.29
N LEU A 202 -9.97 19.65 -8.05
CA LEU A 202 -9.06 19.16 -9.09
C LEU A 202 -8.75 20.25 -10.13
N TRP A 203 -9.77 20.98 -10.58
CA TRP A 203 -9.59 22.07 -11.55
C TRP A 203 -8.73 23.21 -10.99
N SER A 204 -8.97 23.58 -9.74
CA SER A 204 -8.19 24.58 -9.00
C SER A 204 -6.72 24.16 -8.92
N LEU A 205 -6.44 22.91 -8.50
CA LEU A 205 -5.08 22.40 -8.36
C LEU A 205 -4.33 22.31 -9.69
N MET A 206 -4.99 21.92 -10.78
CA MET A 206 -4.41 21.94 -12.13
C MET A 206 -4.06 23.34 -12.60
N SER A 207 -4.87 24.34 -12.24
CA SER A 207 -4.70 25.74 -12.64
C SER A 207 -3.69 26.50 -11.77
N ARG A 208 -3.35 25.96 -10.60
CA ARG A 208 -2.54 26.64 -9.59
C ARG A 208 -1.06 26.67 -9.96
N THR A 209 -0.56 27.83 -10.39
CA THR A 209 0.83 28.01 -10.86
C THR A 209 1.92 27.76 -9.82
N THR A 210 1.59 27.83 -8.52
CA THR A 210 2.53 27.54 -7.42
C THR A 210 2.83 26.05 -7.25
N LEU A 211 2.02 25.17 -7.84
CA LEU A 211 2.22 23.72 -7.80
C LEU A 211 3.16 23.26 -8.92
N GLU A 212 3.97 22.24 -8.64
CA GLU A 212 4.94 21.71 -9.59
C GLU A 212 4.28 21.32 -10.91
N THR A 213 4.94 21.64 -12.03
CA THR A 213 4.45 21.35 -13.38
C THR A 213 4.12 19.86 -13.55
N ARG A 214 5.01 18.97 -13.09
CA ARG A 214 4.81 17.51 -13.18
C ARG A 214 3.58 17.04 -12.40
N VAL A 215 3.31 17.60 -11.22
CA VAL A 215 2.12 17.28 -10.43
C VAL A 215 0.86 17.73 -11.17
N ARG A 216 0.87 18.95 -11.71
CA ARG A 216 -0.25 19.48 -12.50
C ARG A 216 -0.55 18.63 -13.73
N MET A 217 0.48 18.18 -14.46
CA MET A 217 0.31 17.27 -15.61
C MET A 217 -0.34 15.94 -15.20
N LEU A 218 0.07 15.36 -14.06
CA LEU A 218 -0.56 14.13 -13.54
C LEU A 218 -2.01 14.35 -13.11
N LEU A 219 -2.33 15.52 -12.55
CA LEU A 219 -3.71 15.89 -12.24
C LEU A 219 -4.56 16.10 -13.49
N MET A 220 -3.99 16.61 -14.59
CA MET A 220 -4.65 16.67 -15.90
C MET A 220 -4.94 15.27 -16.43
N ASP A 221 -3.99 14.36 -16.31
CA ASP A 221 -4.17 12.95 -16.67
C ASP A 221 -5.28 12.28 -15.85
N LEU A 222 -5.32 12.55 -14.54
CA LEU A 222 -6.39 12.11 -13.66
C LEU A 222 -7.74 12.71 -14.09
N TYR A 223 -7.82 14.03 -14.26
CA TYR A 223 -9.06 14.71 -14.61
C TYR A 223 -9.63 14.18 -15.93
N PHE A 224 -8.78 14.00 -16.93
CA PHE A 224 -9.14 13.37 -18.19
C PHE A 224 -9.66 11.93 -17.98
N SER A 225 -9.03 11.15 -17.10
CA SER A 225 -9.49 9.79 -16.79
C SER A 225 -10.87 9.77 -16.11
N LEU A 226 -11.17 10.76 -15.28
CA LEU A 226 -12.44 10.90 -14.54
C LEU A 226 -13.59 11.47 -15.39
N TYR A 227 -13.30 12.45 -16.27
CA TYR A 227 -14.30 13.28 -16.94
C TYR A 227 -14.11 13.44 -18.45
N GLY A 228 -13.08 12.84 -19.05
CA GLY A 228 -12.80 12.96 -20.48
C GLY A 228 -12.59 14.41 -20.95
N MET A 229 -13.06 14.70 -22.17
CA MET A 229 -12.99 16.04 -22.79
C MET A 229 -14.24 16.90 -22.53
N ALA A 230 -15.23 16.39 -21.81
CA ALA A 230 -16.48 17.10 -21.58
C ALA A 230 -16.53 17.74 -20.19
N THR A 231 -17.50 18.64 -19.99
CA THR A 231 -17.85 19.11 -18.65
C THR A 231 -18.17 17.91 -17.75
N PRO A 232 -17.72 17.88 -16.49
CA PRO A 232 -18.07 16.82 -15.55
C PRO A 232 -19.59 16.62 -15.46
N PHE A 233 -20.05 15.37 -15.40
CA PHE A 233 -21.49 15.05 -15.28
C PHE A 233 -22.15 15.77 -14.10
N VAL A 234 -21.47 15.83 -12.95
CA VAL A 234 -21.93 16.52 -11.75
C VAL A 234 -22.11 18.02 -11.91
N LYS A 235 -21.55 18.61 -12.97
CA LYS A 235 -21.68 20.02 -13.36
C LYS A 235 -22.63 20.21 -14.56
N GLY A 236 -23.49 19.24 -14.84
CA GLY A 236 -24.45 19.29 -15.95
C GLY A 236 -23.87 18.89 -17.30
N GLY A 237 -22.68 18.27 -17.33
CA GLY A 237 -22.13 17.66 -18.53
C GLY A 237 -22.77 16.32 -18.89
N PRO A 238 -22.41 15.73 -20.04
CA PRO A 238 -22.96 14.45 -20.49
C PRO A 238 -22.56 13.30 -19.55
N ALA A 239 -23.48 12.36 -19.32
CA ALA A 239 -23.24 11.18 -18.49
C ALA A 239 -22.24 10.18 -19.11
N MET A 240 -22.15 10.19 -20.45
CA MET A 240 -21.32 9.28 -21.24
C MET A 240 -20.50 10.10 -22.23
N ILE A 241 -19.21 9.78 -22.34
CA ILE A 241 -18.30 10.47 -23.24
C ILE A 241 -17.67 9.43 -24.17
N SER A 242 -18.01 9.52 -25.45
CA SER A 242 -17.41 8.68 -26.49
C SER A 242 -15.98 9.17 -26.76
N GLY A 243 -14.97 8.33 -26.57
CA GLY A 243 -13.57 8.74 -26.71
C GLY A 243 -12.54 7.66 -26.39
N HIS A 244 -11.30 7.92 -26.79
CA HIS A 244 -10.16 7.02 -26.63
C HIS A 244 -9.81 6.84 -25.16
N GLN A 245 -9.89 5.60 -24.67
CA GLN A 245 -9.40 5.23 -23.35
C GLN A 245 -7.86 5.29 -23.36
N ARG A 246 -7.26 6.04 -22.44
CA ARG A 246 -5.86 5.78 -22.10
C ARG A 246 -5.86 4.43 -21.38
N ALA A 247 -5.19 3.44 -21.95
CA ALA A 247 -5.16 2.09 -21.39
C ALA A 247 -4.88 2.16 -19.89
N LYS A 248 -5.87 1.79 -19.07
CA LYS A 248 -5.69 1.58 -17.65
C LYS A 248 -4.54 0.57 -17.60
N ARG A 249 -3.35 0.97 -17.13
CA ARG A 249 -2.35 -0.03 -16.76
C ARG A 249 -3.02 -0.76 -15.62
N ARG A 250 -3.64 -1.91 -15.93
CA ARG A 250 -4.01 -2.86 -14.90
C ARG A 250 -2.71 -3.08 -14.12
N PRO A 251 -2.68 -2.88 -12.80
CA PRO A 251 -1.61 -3.46 -12.02
C PRO A 251 -1.59 -4.93 -12.44
N CYS A 252 -0.49 -5.39 -13.03
CA CYS A 252 -0.28 -6.81 -13.26
C CYS A 252 -0.61 -7.52 -11.95
N ASP A 253 -1.38 -8.59 -12.03
CA ASP A 253 -1.77 -9.41 -10.88
C ASP A 253 -0.59 -9.59 -9.92
N SER A 254 -0.85 -9.30 -8.65
CA SER A 254 -0.19 -9.96 -7.51
C SER A 254 1.29 -9.69 -7.25
N LYS A 255 1.82 -8.50 -7.58
CA LYS A 255 3.01 -8.01 -6.88
C LYS A 255 2.62 -6.74 -6.13
N SER A 256 2.36 -6.88 -4.83
CA SER A 256 2.40 -5.76 -3.91
C SER A 256 3.61 -4.93 -4.27
N ASN A 257 3.40 -3.68 -4.69
CA ASN A 257 4.47 -2.78 -5.12
C ASN A 257 5.49 -2.52 -3.99
N THR A 258 5.25 -3.11 -2.80
CA THR A 258 6.23 -3.23 -1.74
C THR A 258 7.49 -3.99 -2.08
N LEU A 259 7.44 -4.93 -3.01
CA LEU A 259 8.66 -5.56 -3.54
C LEU A 259 9.57 -4.53 -4.25
N GLY A 260 9.01 -3.48 -4.87
CA GLY A 260 9.78 -2.40 -5.46
C GLY A 260 10.56 -1.57 -4.43
N TRP A 261 9.96 -1.32 -3.26
CA TRP A 261 10.63 -0.56 -2.18
C TRP A 261 11.86 -1.28 -1.60
N HIS A 262 11.88 -2.61 -1.65
CA HIS A 262 13.00 -3.41 -1.16
C HIS A 262 14.13 -3.56 -2.19
N ASN A 263 13.82 -3.45 -3.49
CA ASN A 263 14.73 -3.85 -4.56
C ASN A 263 15.46 -2.68 -5.26
N GLU A 264 15.11 -1.41 -4.98
CA GLU A 264 15.83 -0.25 -5.56
C GLU A 264 17.33 -0.19 -5.20
N ILE A 265 17.82 -1.03 -4.28
CA ILE A 265 19.24 -1.11 -3.86
C ILE A 265 19.98 -2.30 -4.49
N LEU A 266 19.28 -3.28 -5.05
CA LEU A 266 19.91 -4.51 -5.59
C LEU A 266 20.56 -4.32 -6.97
N ASP A 267 20.43 -3.15 -7.59
CA ASP A 267 21.13 -2.80 -8.84
C ASP A 267 22.60 -2.36 -8.63
N GLY A 268 23.09 -2.34 -7.39
CA GLY A 268 24.52 -2.19 -7.08
C GLY A 268 25.19 -3.55 -6.93
N GLU A 269 26.40 -3.72 -7.49
CA GLU A 269 27.21 -4.95 -7.32
C GLU A 269 27.25 -5.35 -5.85
N GLN A 270 26.67 -6.52 -5.55
CA GLN A 270 26.69 -7.11 -4.22
C GLN A 270 28.16 -7.39 -3.85
N PRO A 271 28.68 -6.83 -2.73
CA PRO A 271 30.04 -7.12 -2.31
C PRO A 271 30.16 -8.63 -2.05
N PRO A 272 31.27 -9.27 -2.43
CA PRO A 272 31.46 -10.70 -2.23
C PRO A 272 31.31 -11.02 -0.74
N SER A 273 30.58 -12.08 -0.44
CA SER A 273 30.46 -12.63 0.91
C SER A 273 31.87 -12.85 1.48
N PRO A 274 32.16 -12.40 2.71
CA PRO A 274 33.45 -12.69 3.32
C PRO A 274 33.64 -14.21 3.42
N GLU A 275 34.82 -14.68 3.00
CA GLU A 275 35.20 -16.08 3.11
C GLU A 275 35.00 -16.55 4.55
N SER A 276 34.35 -17.71 4.71
CA SER A 276 34.21 -18.36 6.00
C SER A 276 35.60 -18.57 6.57
N ARG A 277 35.99 -17.80 7.59
CA ARG A 277 37.15 -18.15 8.41
C ARG A 277 36.85 -19.51 9.02
N THR A 278 37.47 -20.53 8.48
CA THR A 278 37.52 -21.85 9.08
C THR A 278 38.06 -21.68 10.49
N PHE A 279 37.31 -22.13 11.48
CA PHE A 279 37.60 -22.09 12.92
C PHE A 279 38.87 -22.88 13.33
N SER A 280 39.76 -23.18 12.38
CA SER A 280 40.88 -24.11 12.51
C SER A 280 42.24 -23.41 12.56
N GLU A 281 42.33 -22.11 12.27
CA GLU A 281 43.64 -21.42 12.17
C GLU A 281 44.12 -20.75 13.47
N ASP A 282 43.30 -20.70 14.53
CA ASP A 282 43.67 -20.05 15.80
C ASP A 282 44.25 -21.01 16.86
N ILE A 283 44.51 -22.29 16.53
CA ILE A 283 45.09 -23.26 17.48
C ILE A 283 46.63 -23.32 17.44
N ASP A 284 47.27 -22.82 16.39
CA ASP A 284 48.74 -22.97 16.21
C ASP A 284 49.58 -21.75 16.63
N MET A 285 49.01 -20.74 17.29
CA MET A 285 49.78 -19.59 17.81
C MET A 285 50.05 -19.64 19.33
N LEU A 286 49.99 -20.82 19.94
CA LEU A 286 50.45 -21.05 21.31
C LEU A 286 51.37 -22.27 21.39
N GLN A 287 52.58 -22.15 20.81
CA GLN A 287 53.78 -22.89 21.23
C GLN A 287 55.00 -21.98 21.21
#